data_AF-A0A671L378-F1
#
_entry.id   AF-A0A671L378-F1
#
_cell.length_a   1.000
_cell.length_b   1.000
_cell.length_c   1.000
_cell.angle_alpha   90.00
_cell.angle_beta   90.00
_cell.angle_gamma   90.00
#
_symmetry.space_group_name_H-M   'P 1'
#
loop_
_entity.id
_entity.type
_entity.pdbx_description
1 polymer ?
#
loop_
_entity_poly.entity_id
_entity_poly.type
_entity_poly.pdbx_seq_one_letter_code
_entity_poly.pdbx_strand_id
1 'polypeptide(L)'
;MKWTGKHFEEVRGFPSRGATVLQPIKFKDQHYLILSSDYSFFQIFRWDEENQNFIKFRDVHVHWPRSFTALSTDQRDFVLATSFKGKTKFFEHISTVDLSASS
;
A
#
# COMPACT_ATOMS: atom_id res chain seq x y z
N MET A 1 11.48 7.75 -5.37
CA MET A 1 12.86 8.26 -5.18
C MET A 1 13.65 7.25 -4.34
N LYS A 2 14.93 7.07 -4.60
CA LYS A 2 15.87 6.26 -3.80
C LYS A 2 17.06 7.11 -3.38
N TRP A 3 17.48 7.02 -2.13
CA TRP A 3 18.66 7.72 -1.62
C TRP A 3 19.93 7.00 -2.06
N THR A 4 20.90 7.73 -2.63
CA THR A 4 22.17 7.18 -3.13
C THR A 4 23.35 7.38 -2.16
N GLY A 5 23.11 7.99 -1.00
CA GLY A 5 24.17 8.48 -0.12
C GLY A 5 24.54 9.95 -0.36
N LYS A 6 24.13 10.54 -1.51
CA LYS A 6 24.41 11.94 -1.86
C LYS A 6 23.17 12.70 -2.30
N HIS A 7 22.32 12.07 -3.10
CA HIS A 7 21.11 12.67 -3.64
C HIS A 7 20.01 11.62 -3.76
N PHE A 8 18.81 12.09 -4.09
CA PHE A 8 17.71 11.21 -4.46
C PHE A 8 17.69 11.02 -5.97
N GLU A 9 17.55 9.77 -6.41
CA GLU A 9 17.33 9.42 -7.80
C GLU A 9 15.89 8.95 -8.02
N GLU A 10 15.35 9.28 -9.19
CA GLU A 10 14.04 8.80 -9.60
C GLU A 10 14.08 7.29 -9.84
N VAL A 11 13.14 6.58 -9.22
CA VAL A 11 12.97 5.13 -9.42
C VAL A 11 11.84 4.86 -10.42
N ARG A 12 10.72 5.57 -10.25
CA ARG A 12 9.51 5.48 -11.07
C ARG A 12 8.56 6.62 -10.70
N GLY A 13 7.86 7.15 -11.71
CA GLY A 13 6.67 7.98 -11.54
C GLY A 13 5.38 7.16 -11.57
N PHE A 14 4.33 7.64 -10.89
CA PHE A 14 3.00 7.03 -10.88
C PHE A 14 1.95 7.98 -11.46
N PRO A 15 0.96 7.49 -12.24
CA PRO A 15 -0.16 8.30 -12.68
C PRO A 15 -0.97 8.81 -11.48
N SER A 16 -0.93 10.11 -11.21
CA SER A 16 -1.40 10.69 -9.93
C SER A 16 -2.71 11.47 -10.04
N ARG A 17 -3.59 11.15 -11.00
CA ARG A 17 -4.82 11.94 -11.23
C ARG A 17 -5.73 11.90 -9.99
N GLY A 18 -5.78 13.03 -9.27
CA GLY A 18 -6.53 13.17 -8.02
C GLY A 18 -5.94 12.41 -6.83
N ALA A 19 -4.66 12.06 -6.88
CA ALA A 19 -4.00 11.41 -5.75
C ALA A 19 -3.79 12.40 -4.59
N THR A 20 -4.17 11.99 -3.39
CA THR A 20 -4.08 12.81 -2.17
C THR A 20 -3.01 12.30 -1.20
N VAL A 21 -2.64 11.04 -1.32
CA VAL A 21 -1.75 10.29 -0.44
C VAL A 21 -0.97 9.26 -1.26
N LEU A 22 0.34 9.21 -1.03
CA LEU A 22 1.24 8.15 -1.43
C LEU A 22 1.91 7.58 -0.16
N GLN A 23 1.36 6.49 0.38
CA GLN A 23 1.75 5.97 1.68
C GLN A 23 2.55 4.66 1.55
N PRO A 24 3.84 4.64 1.91
CA PRO A 24 4.57 3.38 2.08
C PRO A 24 4.08 2.66 3.35
N ILE A 25 3.90 1.34 3.24
CA ILE A 25 3.48 0.45 4.33
C ILE A 25 4.37 -0.79 4.30
N LYS A 26 4.68 -1.35 5.47
CA LYS A 26 5.45 -2.58 5.62
C LYS A 26 4.72 -3.53 6.56
N PHE A 27 4.61 -4.79 6.17
CA PHE A 27 4.20 -5.90 7.03
C PHE A 27 5.25 -6.98 6.93
N LYS A 28 5.88 -7.35 8.07
CA LYS A 28 7.04 -8.26 8.09
C LYS A 28 8.07 -7.80 7.05
N ASP A 29 8.49 -8.65 6.11
CA ASP A 29 9.43 -8.27 5.04
C ASP A 29 8.76 -7.82 3.74
N GLN A 30 7.44 -7.71 3.72
CA GLN A 30 6.69 -7.28 2.54
C GLN A 30 6.48 -5.77 2.55
N HIS A 31 6.99 -5.12 1.51
CA HIS A 31 6.86 -3.68 1.29
C HIS A 31 5.73 -3.38 0.31
N TYR A 32 4.88 -2.42 0.68
CA TYR A 32 3.75 -1.96 -0.10
C TYR A 32 3.76 -0.44 -0.26
N LEU A 33 3.10 0.04 -1.30
CA LEU A 33 2.88 1.45 -1.56
C LEU A 33 1.42 1.66 -1.93
N ILE A 34 0.72 2.52 -1.19
CA ILE A 34 -0.68 2.85 -1.45
C ILE A 34 -0.75 4.22 -2.12
N LEU A 35 -1.31 4.27 -3.33
CA LEU A 35 -1.63 5.49 -4.06
C LEU A 35 -3.14 5.71 -4.03
N SER A 36 -3.57 6.71 -3.29
CA SER A 36 -4.98 7.11 -3.21
C SER A 36 -5.47 7.86 -4.44
N SER A 37 -6.78 7.98 -4.57
CA SER A 37 -7.44 8.85 -5.55
C SER A 37 -8.77 9.34 -4.97
N ASP A 38 -9.08 10.63 -5.12
CA ASP A 38 -10.40 11.19 -4.82
C ASP A 38 -11.43 10.94 -5.94
N TYR A 39 -10.98 10.51 -7.13
CA TYR A 39 -11.84 10.32 -8.32
C TYR A 39 -12.10 8.85 -8.68
N SER A 40 -11.33 7.91 -8.14
CA SER A 40 -11.33 6.51 -8.57
C SER A 40 -10.97 5.54 -7.43
N PHE A 41 -10.70 4.29 -7.76
CA PHE A 41 -10.04 3.33 -6.87
C PHE A 41 -8.68 3.87 -6.40
N PHE A 42 -8.29 3.50 -5.18
CA PHE A 42 -6.89 3.58 -4.78
C PHE A 42 -6.15 2.32 -5.20
N GLN A 43 -4.86 2.47 -5.49
CA GLN A 43 -4.02 1.41 -6.02
C GLN A 43 -3.02 1.00 -4.95
N ILE A 44 -2.88 -0.31 -4.76
CA ILE A 44 -1.85 -0.90 -3.92
C ILE A 44 -0.79 -1.47 -4.84
N PHE A 45 0.46 -1.08 -4.62
CA PHE A 45 1.63 -1.66 -5.25
C PHE A 45 2.42 -2.47 -4.22
N ARG A 46 3.06 -3.54 -4.68
CA ARG A 46 3.98 -4.36 -3.88
C ARG A 46 5.39 -4.17 -4.41
N TRP A 47 6.37 -4.12 -3.52
CA TRP A 47 7.78 -4.13 -3.89
C TRP A 47 8.15 -5.48 -4.51
N ASP A 48 8.83 -5.42 -5.64
CA ASP A 48 9.42 -6.54 -6.33
C ASP A 48 10.94 -6.48 -6.13
N GLU A 49 11.48 -7.44 -5.39
CA GLU A 49 12.90 -7.51 -5.07
C GLU A 49 13.76 -7.82 -6.31
N GLU A 50 13.22 -8.56 -7.28
CA GLU A 50 13.97 -8.91 -8.49
C GLU A 50 14.15 -7.69 -9.38
N ASN A 51 13.05 -6.97 -9.63
CA ASN A 51 13.04 -5.79 -10.49
C ASN A 51 13.37 -4.49 -9.76
N GLN A 52 13.58 -4.54 -8.44
CA GLN A 52 13.84 -3.40 -7.57
C GLN A 52 12.84 -2.25 -7.80
N ASN A 53 11.54 -2.59 -7.89
CA ASN A 53 10.50 -1.62 -8.21
C ASN A 53 9.13 -1.99 -7.62
N PHE A 54 8.22 -1.01 -7.54
CA PHE A 54 6.84 -1.23 -7.13
C PHE A 54 5.95 -1.66 -8.30
N ILE A 55 5.38 -2.85 -8.22
CA ILE A 55 4.45 -3.41 -9.21
C ILE A 55 3.00 -3.34 -8.70
N LYS A 56 2.04 -3.12 -9.59
CA LYS A 56 0.62 -3.02 -9.21
C LYS A 56 0.14 -4.36 -8.65
N PHE A 57 -0.43 -4.35 -7.46
CA PHE A 57 -0.91 -5.54 -6.76
C PHE A 57 -2.45 -5.62 -6.72
N ARG A 58 -3.14 -4.52 -6.42
CA ARG A 58 -4.60 -4.49 -6.30
C ARG A 58 -5.19 -3.10 -6.50
N ASP A 59 -6.43 -3.02 -7.00
CA ASP A 59 -7.28 -1.83 -6.93
C ASP A 59 -8.32 -2.01 -5.81
N VAL A 60 -8.54 -0.98 -5.01
CA VAL A 60 -9.47 -1.04 -3.87
C VAL A 60 -10.38 0.18 -3.84
N HIS A 61 -11.66 -0.06 -3.56
CA HIS A 61 -12.68 0.98 -3.51
C HIS A 61 -12.93 1.47 -2.07
N VAL A 62 -12.43 2.67 -1.79
CA VAL A 62 -12.79 3.46 -0.60
C VAL A 62 -13.11 4.86 -1.07
N HIS A 63 -14.20 5.41 -0.54
CA HIS A 63 -14.61 6.77 -0.84
C HIS A 63 -13.68 7.73 -0.10
N TRP A 64 -13.05 8.67 -0.81
CA TRP A 64 -12.36 9.83 -0.22
C TRP A 64 -11.32 9.48 0.87
N PRO A 65 -10.39 8.55 0.63
CA PRO A 65 -9.38 8.18 1.61
C PRO A 65 -8.43 9.35 1.90
N ARG A 66 -8.05 9.54 3.17
CA ARG A 66 -7.17 10.66 3.60
C ARG A 66 -5.87 10.23 4.25
N SER A 67 -5.82 9.04 4.80
CA SER A 67 -4.61 8.47 5.39
C SER A 67 -4.73 6.96 5.49
N PHE A 68 -3.58 6.30 5.40
CA PHE A 68 -3.45 4.87 5.60
C PHE A 68 -2.41 4.59 6.69
N THR A 69 -2.73 3.66 7.59
CA THR A 69 -1.82 3.29 8.68
C THR A 69 -1.73 1.78 8.76
N ALA A 70 -0.50 1.28 8.82
CA ALA A 70 -0.21 -0.11 9.14
C ALA A 70 -0.41 -0.34 10.64
N LEU A 71 -1.18 -1.36 11.00
CA LEU A 71 -1.41 -1.79 12.38
C LEU A 71 -1.10 -3.27 12.47
N SER A 72 -0.20 -3.63 13.37
CA SER A 72 0.17 -5.02 13.63
C SER A 72 -0.21 -5.38 15.06
N THR A 73 -0.80 -6.56 15.23
CA THR A 73 -0.97 -7.23 16.53
C THR A 73 -0.09 -8.47 16.57
N ASP A 74 -0.09 -9.18 17.68
CA ASP A 74 0.67 -10.43 17.82
C ASP A 74 0.29 -11.50 16.78
N GLN A 75 -0.93 -11.43 16.24
CA GLN A 75 -1.46 -12.47 15.34
C GLN A 75 -1.79 -11.96 13.93
N ARG A 76 -2.07 -10.67 13.76
CA ARG A 76 -2.70 -10.15 12.54
C ARG A 76 -2.19 -8.78 12.17
N ASP A 77 -2.13 -8.56 10.87
CA ASP A 77 -1.73 -7.32 10.26
C ASP A 77 -2.93 -6.65 9.59
N PHE A 78 -3.06 -5.34 9.74
CA PHE A 78 -4.18 -4.55 9.22
C PHE A 78 -3.70 -3.25 8.58
N VAL A 79 -4.40 -2.82 7.54
CA VAL A 79 -4.34 -1.44 7.03
C VAL A 79 -5.62 -0.73 7.45
N LEU A 80 -5.46 0.32 8.26
CA LEU A 80 -6.51 1.29 8.52
C LEU A 80 -6.53 2.31 7.37
N ALA A 81 -7.69 2.51 6.74
CA ALA A 81 -7.92 3.54 5.74
C ALA A 81 -8.96 4.54 6.25
N THR A 82 -8.50 5.73 6.64
CA THR A 82 -9.38 6.82 7.09
C THR A 82 -10.05 7.50 5.89
N SER A 83 -11.29 7.92 6.06
CA SER A 83 -12.08 8.57 5.00
C SER A 83 -12.65 9.90 5.46
N PHE A 84 -12.63 10.91 4.57
CA PHE A 84 -13.19 12.23 4.86
C PHE A 84 -14.73 12.27 4.81
N LYS A 85 -15.34 11.56 3.85
CA LYS A 85 -16.80 11.56 3.62
C LYS A 85 -17.44 10.18 3.73
N GLY A 86 -16.64 9.12 3.77
CA GLY A 86 -17.08 7.75 3.88
C GLY A 86 -16.77 7.17 5.26
N LYS A 87 -16.98 5.86 5.39
CA LYS A 87 -16.59 5.11 6.58
C LYS A 87 -15.10 4.80 6.53
N THR A 88 -14.42 4.98 7.66
CA THR A 88 -13.10 4.40 7.88
C THR A 88 -13.19 2.88 7.73
N LYS A 89 -12.24 2.29 6.99
CA LYS A 89 -12.19 0.84 6.74
C LYS A 89 -10.93 0.22 7.33
N PHE A 90 -11.03 -1.05 7.70
CA PHE A 90 -9.91 -1.91 8.05
C PHE A 90 -9.78 -3.00 7.00
N PHE A 91 -8.55 -3.25 6.55
CA PHE A 91 -8.21 -4.33 5.64
C PHE A 91 -7.23 -5.26 6.33
N GLU A 92 -7.58 -6.53 6.49
CA GLU A 92 -6.66 -7.54 7.01
C GLU A 92 -5.64 -7.93 5.93
N HIS A 93 -4.37 -7.96 6.31
CA HIS A 93 -3.29 -8.49 5.48
C HIS A 93 -3.16 -9.99 5.76
N ILE A 94 -3.50 -10.79 4.75
CA ILE A 94 -3.40 -12.25 4.80
C ILE A 94 -2.18 -12.65 3.97
N SER A 95 -1.13 -13.12 4.63
CA SER A 95 0.05 -13.67 3.94
C SER A 95 -0.28 -15.04 3.35
N THR A 96 0.06 -15.26 2.08
CA THR A 96 -0.18 -16.52 1.38
C THR A 96 0.64 -17.71 1.89
N VAL A 97 1.56 -17.50 2.84
CA VAL A 97 2.36 -18.58 3.46
C VAL A 97 1.48 -19.49 4.32
N ASP A 98 0.41 -18.98 4.94
CA ASP A 98 -0.44 -19.79 5.82
C ASP A 98 -1.50 -20.63 5.07
N LEU A 99 -1.69 -20.42 3.76
CA LEU A 99 -2.70 -21.14 2.98
C LEU A 99 -2.20 -22.47 2.39
N SER A 100 -0.89 -22.78 2.46
CA SER A 100 -0.33 -24.04 1.93
C SER A 100 -0.11 -25.13 2.99
N ALA A 101 -0.41 -24.86 4.26
CA ALA A 101 -0.32 -25.86 5.34
C ALA A 101 -1.65 -26.62 5.57
N SER A 102 -2.59 -26.54 4.64
CA SER A 102 -3.91 -27.18 4.73
C SER A 102 -4.31 -27.80 3.39
N SER A 103 -3.53 -28.78 2.94
CA SER A 103 -3.88 -29.66 1.81
C SER A 103 -3.06 -30.93 1.85
#